data_AF-A0A935S0Q7-F1
#
_entry.id   AF-A0A935S0Q7-F1
#
_cell.length_a   1.000
_cell.length_b   1.000
_cell.length_c   1.000
_cell.angle_alpha   90.00
_cell.angle_beta   90.00
_cell.angle_gamma   90.00
#
_symmetry.space_group_name_H-M   'P 1'
#
loop_
_entity.id
_entity.type
_entity.pdbx_description
1 polymer ?
#
loop_
_entity_poly.entity_id
_entity_poly.type
_entity_poly.pdbx_seq_one_letter_code
_entity_poly.pdbx_strand_id
1 'polypeptide(L)'
;MPIYPPRNNSIKKQQELDYLGYQLYLSVSKEETRDKLEKLVEKFRKANLNLLKVEIQLAITQYLNVELDNVKIQKLQTEAKYWEDITFEYIIENHKADYFKNYQKWIKQ
;
A
#
# COMPACT_ATOMS: atom_id res chain seq x y z
N MET A 1 2.78 -30.39 -17.23
CA MET A 1 1.92 -29.66 -16.26
C MET A 1 1.81 -28.21 -16.71
N PRO A 2 0.63 -27.57 -16.68
CA PRO A 2 0.55 -26.12 -16.84
C PRO A 2 1.29 -25.48 -15.66
N ILE A 3 2.30 -24.67 -15.97
CA ILE A 3 3.07 -23.91 -14.99
C ILE A 3 2.18 -22.72 -14.57
N TYR A 4 1.54 -22.83 -13.41
CA TYR A 4 0.84 -21.69 -12.83
C TYR A 4 1.89 -20.70 -12.30
N PRO A 5 1.80 -19.41 -12.64
CA PRO A 5 2.67 -18.41 -12.03
C PRO A 5 2.46 -18.41 -10.51
N PRO A 6 3.52 -18.18 -9.71
CA PRO A 6 3.43 -18.22 -8.26
C PRO A 6 2.33 -17.27 -7.75
N ARG A 7 1.55 -17.74 -6.77
CA ARG A 7 0.34 -17.07 -6.25
C ARG A 7 0.61 -15.71 -5.57
N ASN A 8 1.88 -15.31 -5.38
CA ASN A 8 2.32 -14.03 -4.84
C ASN A 8 2.44 -12.94 -5.92
N ASN A 9 1.36 -12.66 -6.64
CA ASN A 9 1.37 -11.57 -7.61
C ASN A 9 1.25 -10.22 -6.90
N SER A 10 2.38 -9.55 -6.69
CA SER A 10 2.46 -8.13 -6.27
C SER A 10 1.48 -7.27 -7.08
N ILE A 11 1.31 -7.56 -8.37
CA ILE A 11 0.33 -6.90 -9.26
C ILE A 11 -1.11 -6.94 -8.71
N LYS A 12 -1.59 -8.09 -8.23
CA LYS A 12 -2.95 -8.20 -7.69
C LYS A 12 -3.09 -7.42 -6.38
N LYS A 13 -2.03 -7.39 -5.57
CA LYS A 13 -1.99 -6.61 -4.33
C LYS A 13 -1.93 -5.11 -4.58
N GLN A 14 -1.23 -4.69 -5.63
CA GLN A 14 -1.25 -3.32 -6.10
C GLN A 14 -2.66 -2.90 -6.54
N GLN A 15 -3.32 -3.72 -7.38
CA GLN A 15 -4.69 -3.43 -7.83
C GLN A 15 -5.69 -3.34 -6.66
N GLU A 16 -5.57 -4.22 -5.67
CA GLU A 16 -6.37 -4.18 -4.44
C GLU A 16 -6.14 -2.88 -3.66
N LEU A 17 -4.88 -2.46 -3.52
CA LEU A 17 -4.50 -1.21 -2.87
C LEU A 17 -5.05 0.01 -3.61
N ASP A 18 -4.89 0.07 -4.94
CA ASP A 18 -5.35 1.18 -5.77
C ASP A 18 -6.87 1.34 -5.69
N TYR A 19 -7.60 0.22 -5.74
CA TYR A 19 -9.05 0.20 -5.61
C TYR A 19 -9.51 0.74 -4.24
N LEU A 20 -8.90 0.26 -3.16
CA LEU A 20 -9.22 0.73 -1.80
C LEU A 20 -8.83 2.20 -1.60
N GLY A 21 -7.71 2.64 -2.17
CA GLY A 21 -7.29 4.04 -2.15
C GLY A 21 -8.29 4.95 -2.83
N TYR A 22 -8.82 4.53 -3.99
CA TYR A 22 -9.88 5.26 -4.68
C TYR A 22 -11.20 5.28 -3.90
N GLN A 23 -11.61 4.14 -3.31
CA GLN A 23 -12.80 4.08 -2.46
C GLN A 23 -12.68 5.02 -1.26
N LEU A 24 -11.55 5.00 -0.58
CA LEU A 24 -11.29 5.88 0.56
C LEU A 24 -11.33 7.35 0.13
N TYR A 25 -10.74 7.70 -1.01
CA TYR A 25 -10.82 9.05 -1.56
C TYR A 25 -12.27 9.50 -1.79
N LEU A 26 -13.10 8.65 -2.39
CA LEU A 26 -14.52 8.96 -2.61
C LEU A 26 -15.28 9.12 -1.29
N SER A 27 -15.06 8.23 -0.33
CA SER A 27 -15.74 8.28 0.98
C SER A 27 -15.34 9.51 1.78
N VAL A 28 -14.07 9.90 1.78
CA VAL A 28 -13.62 11.16 2.41
C VAL A 28 -14.19 12.37 1.66
N SER A 29 -14.32 12.30 0.33
CA SER A 29 -14.91 13.37 -0.50
C SER A 29 -16.39 13.57 -0.29
N LYS A 30 -17.12 12.50 0.03
CA LYS A 30 -18.54 12.52 0.34
C LYS A 30 -18.84 12.76 1.82
N GLU A 31 -17.82 12.94 2.64
CA GLU A 31 -17.96 13.11 4.10
C GLU A 31 -18.80 11.98 4.72
N GLU A 32 -18.49 10.73 4.34
CA GLU A 32 -19.16 9.57 4.92
C GLU A 32 -18.94 9.48 6.44
N THR A 33 -19.80 8.70 7.10
CA THR A 33 -19.75 8.54 8.55
C THR A 33 -18.39 8.00 9.01
N ARG A 34 -17.95 8.46 10.19
CA ARG A 34 -16.67 8.06 10.80
C ARG A 34 -16.48 6.53 10.86
N ASP A 35 -17.51 5.79 11.26
CA ASP A 35 -17.47 4.32 11.32
C ASP A 35 -17.20 3.66 9.95
N LYS A 36 -17.74 4.22 8.85
CA LYS A 36 -17.45 3.72 7.50
C LYS A 36 -16.02 4.05 7.08
N LEU A 37 -15.56 5.27 7.39
CA LEU A 37 -14.20 5.71 7.09
C LEU A 37 -13.17 4.86 7.82
N GLU A 38 -13.33 4.63 9.13
CA GLU A 38 -12.42 3.80 9.93
C GLU A 38 -12.30 2.38 9.36
N LYS A 39 -13.43 1.75 8.99
CA LYS A 39 -13.43 0.43 8.35
C LYS A 39 -12.70 0.42 7.00
N LEU A 40 -12.87 1.46 6.20
CA LEU A 40 -12.18 1.59 4.91
C LEU A 40 -10.68 1.85 5.09
N VAL A 41 -10.31 2.70 6.03
CA VAL A 41 -8.91 2.97 6.39
C VAL A 41 -8.23 1.71 6.89
N GLU A 42 -8.89 0.91 7.73
CA GLU A 42 -8.31 -0.33 8.22
C GLU A 42 -8.05 -1.32 7.08
N LYS A 43 -8.97 -1.44 6.12
CA LYS A 43 -8.79 -2.25 4.90
C LYS A 43 -7.64 -1.72 4.05
N PHE A 44 -7.58 -0.41 3.82
CA PHE A 44 -6.53 0.24 3.05
C PHE A 44 -5.14 0.05 3.69
N ARG A 45 -5.03 0.21 5.01
CA ARG A 45 -3.80 -0.04 5.78
C ARG A 45 -3.36 -1.49 5.67
N LYS A 46 -4.28 -2.44 5.83
CA LYS A 46 -4.00 -3.88 5.63
C LYS A 46 -3.53 -4.18 4.21
N ALA A 47 -4.10 -3.54 3.19
CA ALA A 47 -3.67 -3.71 1.81
C ALA A 47 -2.23 -3.19 1.58
N ASN A 48 -1.88 -2.01 2.11
CA ASN A 48 -0.52 -1.48 2.07
C ASN A 48 0.49 -2.45 2.72
N LEU A 49 0.21 -2.91 3.94
CA LEU A 49 1.08 -3.85 4.65
C LEU A 49 1.25 -5.18 3.90
N ASN A 50 0.17 -5.68 3.29
CA ASN A 50 0.23 -6.90 2.50
C ASN A 50 1.09 -6.74 1.24
N LEU A 51 0.98 -5.61 0.55
CA LEU A 51 1.82 -5.31 -0.61
C LEU A 51 3.29 -5.23 -0.20
N LEU A 52 3.61 -4.43 0.83
CA LEU A 52 4.97 -4.25 1.33
C LEU A 52 5.60 -5.58 1.77
N LYS A 53 4.83 -6.46 2.42
CA LYS A 53 5.31 -7.80 2.80
C LYS A 53 5.70 -8.64 1.58
N VAL A 54 4.91 -8.60 0.51
CA VAL A 54 5.22 -9.30 -0.74
C VAL A 54 6.45 -8.68 -1.40
N GLU A 55 6.57 -7.36 -1.45
CA GLU A 55 7.72 -6.66 -2.03
C GLU A 55 9.02 -6.93 -1.28
N ILE A 56 8.98 -6.95 0.06
CA ILE A 56 10.10 -7.34 0.91
C ILE A 56 10.50 -8.79 0.61
N GLN A 57 9.53 -9.71 0.53
CA GLN A 57 9.82 -11.12 0.24
C GLN A 57 10.43 -11.29 -1.16
N LEU A 58 9.91 -10.58 -2.16
CA LEU A 58 10.45 -10.59 -3.53
C LEU A 58 11.86 -10.01 -3.56
N ALA A 59 12.11 -8.90 -2.87
CA ALA A 59 13.43 -8.30 -2.75
C ALA A 59 14.42 -9.30 -2.11
N ILE A 60 14.09 -9.88 -0.95
CA ILE A 60 14.93 -10.89 -0.28
C ILE A 60 15.23 -12.06 -1.23
N THR A 61 14.23 -12.56 -1.95
CA THR A 61 14.40 -13.68 -2.89
C THR A 61 15.28 -13.31 -4.08
N GLN A 62 15.20 -12.06 -4.57
CA GLN A 62 16.05 -11.57 -5.66
C GLN A 62 17.50 -11.36 -5.20
N TYR A 63 17.71 -10.95 -3.94
CA TYR A 63 19.03 -10.64 -3.37
C TYR A 63 19.63 -11.82 -2.58
N LEU A 64 19.32 -13.07 -2.93
CA LEU A 64 19.73 -14.32 -2.27
C LEU A 64 21.25 -14.45 -1.91
N ASN A 65 22.12 -13.53 -2.33
CA ASN A 65 23.57 -13.56 -2.12
C ASN A 65 24.21 -12.23 -1.68
N VAL A 66 23.46 -11.18 -1.33
CA VAL A 66 24.05 -9.90 -0.90
C VAL A 66 23.41 -9.50 0.43
N GLU A 67 24.26 -9.18 1.40
CA GLU A 67 23.96 -8.92 2.81
C GLU A 67 22.63 -8.17 3.07
N LEU A 68 22.03 -8.46 4.22
CA LEU A 68 20.81 -7.85 4.79
C LEU A 68 20.81 -6.31 4.86
N ASP A 69 21.93 -5.65 4.53
CA ASP A 69 22.12 -4.21 4.42
C ASP A 69 21.71 -3.61 3.06
N ASN A 70 20.80 -4.27 2.35
CA ASN A 70 20.24 -3.67 1.15
C ASN A 70 19.33 -2.48 1.52
N VAL A 71 19.80 -1.27 1.20
CA VAL A 71 19.08 0.00 1.35
C VAL A 71 17.63 -0.09 0.86
N LYS A 72 17.35 -0.88 -0.19
CA LYS A 72 15.98 -1.09 -0.70
C LYS A 72 15.09 -1.82 0.30
N ILE A 73 15.60 -2.88 0.95
CA ILE A 73 14.85 -3.66 1.95
C ILE A 73 14.58 -2.80 3.19
N GLN A 74 15.58 -2.06 3.67
CA GLN A 74 15.44 -1.15 4.81
C GLN A 74 14.40 -0.05 4.55
N LYS A 75 14.36 0.51 3.33
CA LYS A 75 13.31 1.46 2.91
C LYS A 75 11.92 0.84 2.99
N LEU A 76 11.73 -0.35 2.43
CA LEU A 76 10.44 -1.05 2.47
C LEU A 76 10.02 -1.40 3.91
N GLN A 77 10.96 -1.78 4.78
CA GLN A 77 10.68 -2.03 6.20
C GLN A 77 10.31 -0.76 6.96
N THR A 78 10.95 0.37 6.65
CA THR A 78 10.63 1.67 7.24
C THR A 78 9.23 2.11 6.81
N GLU A 79 8.88 1.90 5.55
CA GLU A 79 7.54 2.18 5.04
C GLU A 79 6.48 1.26 5.67
N ALA A 80 6.78 -0.03 5.85
CA ALA A 80 5.89 -0.95 6.56
C ALA A 80 5.62 -0.47 8.00
N LYS A 81 6.68 -0.07 8.72
CA LYS A 81 6.56 0.48 10.07
C LYS A 81 5.73 1.76 10.11
N TYR A 82 5.92 2.66 9.15
CA TYR A 82 5.09 3.86 9.02
C TYR A 82 3.59 3.50 8.92
N TRP A 83 3.25 2.50 8.10
CA TRP A 83 1.87 2.02 7.96
C TRP A 83 1.34 1.28 9.19
N GLU A 84 2.20 0.73 10.05
CA GLU A 84 1.79 0.14 11.34
C GLU A 84 1.45 1.22 12.37
N ASP A 85 2.27 2.28 12.43
CA ASP A 85 2.22 3.32 13.45
C ASP A 85 1.21 4.46 13.14
N ILE A 86 0.82 4.62 11.87
CA ILE A 86 -0.07 5.70 11.43
C ILE A 86 -1.49 5.58 11.99
N THR A 87 -2.07 6.71 12.40
CA THR A 87 -3.43 6.78 12.96
C THR A 87 -4.48 6.91 11.86
N PHE A 88 -5.72 6.51 12.18
CA PHE A 88 -6.83 6.60 11.23
C PHE A 88 -7.18 8.05 10.88
N GLU A 89 -7.16 8.94 11.87
CA GLU A 89 -7.40 10.36 11.72
C GLU A 89 -6.42 10.99 10.75
N TYR A 90 -5.12 10.68 10.91
CA TYR A 90 -4.08 11.22 10.04
C TYR A 90 -4.28 10.78 8.58
N ILE A 91 -4.65 9.51 8.35
CA ILE A 91 -4.96 9.03 7.00
C ILE A 91 -6.16 9.80 6.45
N ILE A 92 -7.28 9.89 7.17
CA ILE A 92 -8.50 10.54 6.68
C ILE A 92 -8.25 12.00 6.31
N GLU A 93 -7.53 12.74 7.17
CA GLU A 93 -7.22 14.16 6.97
C GLU A 93 -6.35 14.42 5.73
N ASN A 94 -5.35 13.56 5.49
CA ASN A 94 -4.36 13.80 4.45
C ASN A 94 -4.66 13.07 3.12
N HIS A 95 -5.49 12.02 3.14
CA HIS A 95 -5.69 11.13 1.98
C HIS A 95 -6.22 11.85 0.74
N LYS A 96 -7.07 12.87 0.89
CA LYS A 96 -7.52 13.69 -0.25
C LYS A 96 -6.34 14.36 -0.96
N ALA A 97 -5.50 15.07 -0.19
CA ALA A 97 -4.37 15.80 -0.73
C ALA A 97 -3.33 14.85 -1.33
N ASP A 98 -3.08 13.72 -0.67
CA ASP A 98 -2.08 12.76 -1.09
C ASP A 98 -2.51 11.97 -2.33
N TYR A 99 -3.79 11.58 -2.43
CA TYR A 99 -4.33 10.93 -3.62
C TYR A 99 -4.21 11.84 -4.84
N PHE A 100 -4.56 13.13 -4.73
CA PHE A 100 -4.43 14.08 -5.83
C PHE A 100 -2.97 14.32 -6.26
N LYS A 101 -2.06 14.48 -5.30
CA LYS A 101 -0.62 14.64 -5.60
C LYS A 101 -0.05 13.42 -6.33
N ASN A 102 -0.46 12.22 -5.94
CA ASN A 102 0.02 10.99 -6.55
C ASN A 102 -0.64 10.74 -7.92
N TYR A 103 -1.93 11.03 -8.07
CA TYR A 103 -2.64 10.97 -9.35
C TYR A 103 -2.03 11.92 -10.40
N GLN A 104 -1.65 13.15 -10.00
CA GLN A 104 -0.97 14.09 -10.88
C GLN A 104 0.42 13.61 -11.33
N LYS A 105 1.13 12.82 -10.50
CA LYS A 105 2.40 12.20 -10.91
C LYS A 105 2.17 11.10 -11.96
N TRP A 106 1.08 10.35 -11.84
CA TRP A 106 0.75 9.26 -12.77
C TRP A 106 0.33 9.76 -14.16
N ILE A 107 -0.33 10.91 -14.27
CA ILE A 107 -0.71 11.53 -15.56
C ILE A 107 0.50 12.10 -16.32
N LYS A 108 1.60 12.42 -15.60
CA LYS A 108 2.79 13.06 -16.18
C LYS A 108 3.88 12.08 -16.64
N GLN A 109 3.67 10.76 -16.49
CA GLN A 109 4.54 9.71 -17.01
C GLN A 109 3.99 9.16 -18.32
#